data_AF-A0A7S1V640-F1
#
_entry.id   AF-A0A7S1V640-F1
#
_cell.length_a   1.000
_cell.length_b   1.000
_cell.length_c   1.000
_cell.angle_alpha   90.00
_cell.angle_beta   90.00
_cell.angle_gamma   90.00
#
_symmetry.space_group_name_H-M   'P 1'
#
loop_
_entity.id
_entity.type
_entity.pdbx_description
1 polymer ?
#
loop_
_entity_poly.entity_id
_entity_poly.type
_entity_poly.pdbx_seq_one_letter_code
_entity_poly.pdbx_strand_id
1 'polypeptide(L)'
;PGSRADYLVTCQEIGEHEIRSVPTSSSSLLGGHVSLPLDTRVVSLDVTETAAADAVLAVDLPARPPHMREAPADVIDGGTIAMASQAMSINGATFGGANSTLFNLSANTTTSFVATGLDSSAHPLHIHVSHMYVADVDSPDADEAEMLLRETGLIRGSWRDTIPVASALPVTIYLNPTQFAGRYVAHCHVSQHADRGMQGIVRVDGEDIELPLAPATIERGVCVASPTGESPTVDEGDAAGTLVRSPLLTILCCFVTLLMVNVSAA
;
A
#
# COMPACT_ATOMS: atom_id res chain seq x y z
N PRO A 1 1.53 8.33 -8.63
CA PRO A 1 1.51 7.16 -9.53
C PRO A 1 1.98 5.90 -8.80
N GLY A 2 1.46 4.71 -9.14
CA GLY A 2 1.94 3.43 -8.59
C GLY A 2 1.23 2.93 -7.33
N SER A 3 0.66 3.82 -6.52
CA SER A 3 -0.13 3.44 -5.35
C SER A 3 -1.44 2.76 -5.74
N ARG A 4 -1.92 1.90 -4.84
CA ARG A 4 -3.16 1.13 -4.98
C ARG A 4 -4.02 1.35 -3.74
N ALA A 5 -5.32 1.40 -3.95
CA ALA A 5 -6.31 1.43 -2.90
C ALA A 5 -7.54 0.71 -3.44
N ASP A 6 -8.12 -0.13 -2.59
CA ASP A 6 -9.38 -0.78 -2.87
C ASP A 6 -10.47 -0.05 -2.08
N TYR A 7 -11.64 0.20 -2.68
CA TYR A 7 -12.69 1.00 -2.07
C TYR A 7 -14.03 0.27 -2.00
N LEU A 8 -14.72 0.43 -0.87
CA LEU A 8 -16.13 0.07 -0.74
C LEU A 8 -16.94 1.35 -0.73
N VAL A 9 -17.98 1.39 -1.55
CA VAL A 9 -18.87 2.54 -1.63
C VAL A 9 -20.29 2.06 -1.35
N THR A 10 -20.93 2.70 -0.36
CA THR A 10 -22.34 2.47 -0.05
C THR A 10 -23.18 3.51 -0.79
N CYS A 11 -24.12 3.06 -1.62
CA CYS A 11 -25.06 3.94 -2.32
C CYS A 11 -26.39 3.96 -1.56
N GLN A 12 -26.72 5.09 -0.94
CA GLN A 12 -27.91 5.21 -0.09
C GLN A 12 -29.16 5.76 -0.83
N GLU A 13 -28.97 6.32 -2.02
CA GLU A 13 -30.03 6.99 -2.78
C GLU A 13 -30.11 6.41 -4.20
N ILE A 14 -31.34 6.22 -4.70
CA ILE A 14 -31.59 5.88 -6.11
C ILE A 14 -31.23 7.09 -6.98
N GLY A 15 -30.55 6.85 -8.10
CA GLY A 15 -30.19 7.88 -9.07
C GLY A 15 -28.79 7.68 -9.65
N GLU A 16 -28.38 8.64 -10.49
CA GLU A 16 -27.02 8.70 -11.01
C GLU A 16 -26.08 9.32 -9.99
N HIS A 17 -25.02 8.58 -9.65
CA HIS A 17 -23.93 9.00 -8.79
C HIS A 17 -22.61 8.96 -9.57
N GLU A 18 -21.59 9.63 -9.06
CA GLU A 18 -20.28 9.63 -9.67
C GLU A 18 -19.15 9.61 -8.65
N ILE A 19 -18.06 8.93 -9.01
CA ILE A 19 -16.77 9.04 -8.34
C ILE A 19 -15.92 9.99 -9.16
N ARG A 20 -15.41 11.04 -8.53
CA ARG A 20 -14.58 12.06 -9.15
C ARG A 20 -13.18 12.07 -8.58
N SER A 21 -12.20 12.46 -9.42
CA SER A 21 -10.96 13.00 -8.90
C SER A 21 -11.25 14.39 -8.35
N VAL A 22 -10.79 14.71 -7.14
CA VAL A 22 -10.92 16.08 -6.60
C VAL A 22 -9.72 16.94 -6.98
N PRO A 23 -9.90 18.25 -7.16
CA PRO A 23 -8.78 19.17 -7.26
C PRO A 23 -7.99 19.13 -5.97
N THR A 24 -6.67 18.96 -6.08
CA THR A 24 -5.77 19.24 -4.96
C THR A 24 -5.13 20.61 -5.17
N SER A 25 -5.06 21.38 -4.08
CA SER A 25 -4.22 22.59 -3.95
C SER A 25 -2.74 22.31 -4.23
N SER A 26 -2.32 21.05 -4.11
CA SER A 26 -0.93 20.60 -4.14
C SER A 26 -0.69 19.55 -5.23
N SER A 27 -1.12 19.82 -6.46
CA SER A 27 -0.86 18.95 -7.64
C SER A 27 0.62 18.56 -7.80
N SER A 28 1.54 19.39 -7.31
CA SER A 28 2.96 19.07 -7.24
C SER A 28 3.27 17.90 -6.31
N LEU A 29 2.56 17.72 -5.19
CA LEU A 29 2.75 16.64 -4.22
C LEU A 29 2.28 15.26 -4.72
N LEU A 30 1.61 15.17 -5.87
CA LEU A 30 1.09 13.91 -6.42
C LEU A 30 1.89 13.33 -7.60
N GLY A 31 3.04 13.92 -7.95
CA GLY A 31 3.94 13.32 -8.93
C GLY A 31 4.17 14.10 -10.23
N GLY A 32 3.86 15.40 -10.25
CA GLY A 32 4.25 16.29 -11.34
C GLY A 32 3.10 16.94 -12.10
N HIS A 33 3.48 17.80 -13.06
CA HIS A 33 2.67 18.73 -13.85
C HIS A 33 1.42 18.13 -14.51
N VAL A 34 0.37 17.88 -13.73
CA VAL A 34 -0.91 17.44 -14.28
C VAL A 34 -1.53 18.63 -15.01
N SER A 35 -1.43 18.65 -16.33
CA SER A 35 -2.18 19.58 -17.19
C SER A 35 -3.65 19.16 -17.35
N LEU A 36 -4.01 17.98 -16.82
CA LEU A 36 -5.39 17.52 -16.75
C LEU A 36 -6.06 18.17 -15.53
N PRO A 37 -7.29 18.67 -15.66
CA PRO A 37 -8.05 19.11 -14.51
C PRO A 37 -8.22 17.92 -13.56
N LEU A 38 -7.64 18.04 -12.36
CA LEU A 38 -8.05 17.26 -11.21
C LEU A 38 -9.44 17.77 -10.83
N ASP A 39 -10.46 17.33 -11.56
CA ASP A 39 -11.91 17.50 -11.32
C ASP A 39 -12.63 16.81 -12.46
N THR A 40 -12.34 15.52 -12.63
CA THR A 40 -12.93 14.71 -13.70
C THR A 40 -13.69 13.54 -13.10
N ARG A 41 -14.79 13.21 -13.76
CA ARG A 41 -15.57 12.02 -13.46
C ARG A 41 -14.76 10.79 -13.85
N VAL A 42 -14.50 9.94 -12.87
CA VAL A 42 -13.74 8.69 -13.02
C VAL A 42 -14.69 7.52 -13.27
N VAL A 43 -15.80 7.46 -12.50
CA VAL A 43 -16.81 6.40 -12.60
C VAL A 43 -18.20 7.03 -12.51
N SER A 44 -19.15 6.52 -13.30
CA SER A 44 -20.58 6.77 -13.14
C SER A 44 -21.26 5.51 -12.59
N LEU A 45 -22.16 5.70 -11.63
CA LEU A 45 -22.92 4.65 -10.96
C LEU A 45 -24.40 4.96 -11.11
N ASP A 46 -25.19 4.08 -11.72
CA ASP A 46 -26.65 4.23 -11.79
C ASP A 46 -27.29 3.29 -10.76
N VAL A 47 -27.80 3.87 -9.68
CA VAL A 47 -28.37 3.16 -8.54
C VAL A 47 -29.87 3.08 -8.76
N THR A 48 -30.36 1.90 -9.12
CA THR A 48 -31.76 1.70 -9.51
C THR A 48 -32.66 1.26 -8.36
N GLU A 49 -32.08 0.73 -7.29
CA GLU A 49 -32.77 0.30 -6.08
C GLU A 49 -31.88 0.50 -4.84
N THR A 50 -32.49 0.70 -3.68
CA THR A 50 -31.78 0.73 -2.40
C THR A 50 -31.92 -0.62 -1.70
N ALA A 51 -30.79 -1.16 -1.21
CA ALA A 51 -30.81 -2.31 -0.32
C ALA A 51 -31.48 -1.94 1.02
N ALA A 52 -32.07 -2.92 1.70
CA ALA A 52 -32.67 -2.73 3.03
C ALA A 52 -31.64 -2.16 4.03
N ALA A 53 -32.09 -1.29 4.93
CA ALA A 53 -31.27 -0.48 5.84
C ALA A 53 -30.31 -1.27 6.76
N ASP A 54 -30.47 -2.60 6.85
CA ASP A 54 -29.72 -3.49 7.75
C ASP A 54 -28.61 -4.30 7.05
N ALA A 55 -28.25 -3.97 5.80
CA ALA A 55 -27.07 -4.55 5.16
C ALA A 55 -25.78 -3.99 5.79
N VAL A 56 -25.51 -4.37 7.04
CA VAL A 56 -24.21 -4.17 7.66
C VAL A 56 -23.22 -5.04 6.91
N LEU A 57 -22.31 -4.39 6.19
CA LEU A 57 -21.12 -5.06 5.67
C LEU A 57 -20.24 -5.45 6.86
N ALA A 58 -20.52 -6.63 7.42
CA ALA A 58 -19.62 -7.31 8.35
C ALA A 58 -18.41 -7.79 7.55
N VAL A 59 -17.48 -6.87 7.30
CA VAL A 59 -16.21 -7.19 6.64
C VAL A 59 -15.18 -7.43 7.73
N ASP A 60 -15.01 -8.69 8.11
CA ASP A 60 -13.78 -9.13 8.74
C ASP A 60 -12.69 -9.11 7.66
N LEU A 61 -11.90 -8.04 7.64
CA LEU A 61 -10.74 -7.96 6.75
C LEU A 61 -9.73 -9.05 7.12
N PRO A 62 -9.09 -9.70 6.13
CA PRO A 62 -8.05 -10.67 6.43
C PRO A 62 -6.95 -10.02 7.25
N ALA A 63 -6.48 -10.71 8.28
CA ALA A 63 -5.34 -10.25 9.05
C ALA A 63 -4.12 -10.08 8.14
N ARG A 64 -3.33 -9.03 8.38
CA ARG A 64 -2.07 -8.82 7.66
C ARG A 64 -1.17 -10.06 7.81
N PRO A 65 -0.33 -10.36 6.80
CA PRO A 65 0.73 -11.36 6.96
C PRO A 65 1.56 -11.07 8.21
N PRO A 66 2.07 -12.09 8.93
CA PRO A 66 2.77 -11.89 10.21
C PRO A 66 3.84 -10.80 10.18
N HIS A 67 4.65 -10.74 9.11
CA HIS A 67 5.71 -9.76 8.91
C HIS A 67 5.23 -8.31 8.68
N MET A 68 3.92 -8.07 8.60
CA MET A 68 3.30 -6.75 8.40
C MET A 68 2.23 -6.43 9.45
N ARG A 69 2.03 -7.27 10.47
CA ARG A 69 1.00 -7.05 11.50
C ARG A 69 1.35 -5.89 12.41
N GLU A 70 2.61 -5.78 12.78
CA GLU A 70 3.10 -4.82 13.76
C GLU A 70 4.04 -3.80 13.11
N ALA A 71 4.25 -2.69 13.83
CA ALA A 71 5.29 -1.76 13.48
C ALA A 71 6.66 -2.44 13.63
N PRO A 72 7.56 -2.33 12.66
CA PRO A 72 8.92 -2.82 12.80
C PRO A 72 9.62 -2.22 14.03
N ALA A 73 10.27 -3.07 14.82
CA ALA A 73 11.09 -2.69 15.99
C ALA A 73 12.59 -2.78 15.67
N ASP A 74 13.44 -2.39 16.64
CA ASP A 74 14.91 -2.47 16.57
C ASP A 74 15.50 -1.82 15.32
N VAL A 75 15.18 -0.53 15.17
CA VAL A 75 15.42 0.25 13.97
C VAL A 75 16.87 0.74 13.91
N ILE A 76 17.56 0.41 12.82
CA ILE A 76 18.87 0.98 12.47
C ILE A 76 18.66 2.19 11.56
N ASP A 77 19.41 3.27 11.78
CA ASP A 77 19.39 4.44 10.89
C ASP A 77 20.09 4.12 9.56
N GLY A 78 19.33 4.18 8.46
CA GLY A 78 19.81 4.04 7.08
C GLY A 78 20.07 5.37 6.38
N GLY A 79 19.80 6.50 7.04
CA GLY A 79 19.99 7.83 6.50
C GLY A 79 18.85 8.28 5.58
N THR A 80 19.21 8.87 4.45
CA THR A 80 18.26 9.58 3.58
C THR A 80 18.16 8.94 2.19
N ILE A 81 16.93 8.87 1.67
CA ILE A 81 16.65 8.58 0.27
C ILE A 81 16.17 9.89 -0.38
N ALA A 82 17.06 10.57 -1.09
CA ALA A 82 16.82 11.86 -1.72
C ALA A 82 16.62 11.72 -3.24
N MET A 83 15.47 12.16 -3.76
CA MET A 83 15.14 12.10 -5.19
C MET A 83 15.20 13.48 -5.84
N ALA A 84 15.76 13.59 -7.04
CA ALA A 84 15.97 14.87 -7.70
C ALA A 84 15.71 14.81 -9.21
N SER A 85 14.73 15.56 -9.70
CA SER A 85 14.34 15.64 -11.12
C SER A 85 15.41 16.24 -12.01
N GLN A 86 16.14 17.26 -11.54
CA GLN A 86 17.17 17.93 -12.36
C GLN A 86 18.31 16.98 -12.75
N ALA A 87 18.70 16.10 -11.83
CA ALA A 87 19.76 15.12 -12.05
C ALA A 87 19.22 13.75 -12.50
N MET A 88 17.89 13.57 -12.52
CA MET A 88 17.22 12.27 -12.71
C MET A 88 17.89 11.17 -11.87
N SER A 89 18.00 11.42 -10.57
CA SER A 89 18.86 10.64 -9.67
C SER A 89 18.20 10.32 -8.34
N ILE A 90 18.68 9.26 -7.70
CA ILE A 90 18.43 8.97 -6.27
C ILE A 90 19.77 9.05 -5.54
N ASN A 91 19.82 9.75 -4.41
CA ASN A 91 21.03 10.01 -3.63
C ASN A 91 22.18 10.61 -4.48
N GLY A 92 21.83 11.45 -5.45
CA GLY A 92 22.78 12.07 -6.39
C GLY A 92 23.37 11.13 -7.44
N ALA A 93 22.98 9.84 -7.45
CA ALA A 93 23.42 8.86 -8.43
C ALA A 93 22.34 8.59 -9.49
N THR A 94 22.73 8.62 -10.76
CA THR A 94 21.91 8.20 -11.89
C THR A 94 22.16 6.71 -12.16
N PHE A 95 21.12 5.99 -12.54
CA PHE A 95 21.23 4.57 -12.86
C PHE A 95 22.12 4.32 -14.08
N GLY A 96 23.13 3.47 -13.89
CA GLY A 96 24.03 2.98 -14.94
C GLY A 96 23.94 1.46 -15.14
N GLY A 97 23.01 0.77 -14.47
CA GLY A 97 22.82 -0.67 -14.55
C GLY A 97 22.87 -1.37 -13.19
N ALA A 98 22.99 -2.69 -13.22
CA ALA A 98 22.80 -3.55 -12.05
C ALA A 98 23.82 -3.38 -10.89
N ASN A 99 24.84 -2.53 -11.07
CA ASN A 99 25.83 -2.18 -10.05
C ASN A 99 25.60 -0.79 -9.43
N SER A 100 24.55 -0.08 -9.83
CA SER A 100 24.17 1.23 -9.26
C SER A 100 23.46 1.06 -7.91
N THR A 101 24.20 0.56 -6.91
CA THR A 101 23.68 0.37 -5.56
C THR A 101 23.44 1.71 -4.86
N LEU A 102 22.25 1.89 -4.30
CA LEU A 102 21.87 3.06 -3.50
C LEU A 102 22.25 2.88 -2.04
N PHE A 103 21.90 1.73 -1.46
CA PHE A 103 22.18 1.36 -0.09
C PHE A 103 22.09 -0.17 0.08
N ASN A 104 22.67 -0.66 1.18
CA ASN A 104 22.62 -2.06 1.55
C ASN A 104 21.71 -2.23 2.77
N LEU A 105 20.94 -3.31 2.79
CA LEU A 105 20.13 -3.77 3.90
C LEU A 105 20.59 -5.16 4.31
N SER A 106 20.33 -5.53 5.56
CA SER A 106 20.46 -6.91 6.02
C SER A 106 19.08 -7.53 6.13
N ALA A 107 18.93 -8.79 5.69
CA ALA A 107 17.69 -9.53 5.86
C ALA A 107 17.28 -9.60 7.34
N ASN A 108 15.97 -9.56 7.61
CA ASN A 108 15.38 -9.56 8.96
C ASN A 108 15.84 -8.42 9.88
N THR A 109 16.38 -7.35 9.30
CA THR A 109 16.81 -6.16 10.05
C THR A 109 15.97 -4.97 9.62
N THR A 110 15.41 -4.27 10.60
CA THR A 110 14.65 -3.04 10.34
C THR A 110 15.60 -1.88 10.13
N THR A 111 15.48 -1.18 8.99
CA THR A 111 16.23 0.04 8.70
C THR A 111 15.28 1.20 8.44
N SER A 112 15.51 2.33 9.11
CA SER A 112 14.79 3.58 8.89
C SER A 112 15.45 4.42 7.82
N PHE A 113 14.63 5.06 6.99
CA PHE A 113 15.07 6.09 6.07
C PHE A 113 14.14 7.30 6.16
N VAL A 114 14.73 8.48 6.06
CA VAL A 114 13.99 9.68 5.68
C VAL A 114 13.96 9.75 4.16
N ALA A 115 12.79 9.57 3.56
CA ALA A 115 12.61 9.64 2.11
C ALA A 115 12.10 11.04 1.74
N THR A 116 12.78 11.73 0.83
CA THR A 116 12.51 13.15 0.51
C THR A 116 12.82 13.49 -0.95
N GLY A 117 12.21 14.57 -1.44
CA GLY A 117 12.55 15.18 -2.72
C GLY A 117 13.47 16.39 -2.55
N LEU A 118 14.34 16.65 -3.51
CA LEU A 118 15.16 17.88 -3.57
C LEU A 118 14.51 19.00 -4.38
N ASP A 119 13.32 18.74 -4.92
CA ASP A 119 12.51 19.71 -5.65
C ASP A 119 11.05 19.65 -5.18
N SER A 120 10.27 20.64 -5.61
CA SER A 120 8.89 20.84 -5.17
C SER A 120 7.91 19.85 -5.80
N SER A 121 8.30 19.15 -6.86
CA SER A 121 7.49 18.11 -7.48
C SER A 121 7.72 16.81 -6.72
N ALA A 122 6.64 16.10 -6.41
CA ALA A 122 6.77 14.80 -5.80
C ALA A 122 7.34 13.79 -6.77
N HIS A 123 8.13 12.88 -6.22
CA HIS A 123 8.63 11.68 -6.86
C HIS A 123 8.00 10.51 -6.10
N PRO A 124 7.08 9.75 -6.69
CA PRO A 124 6.56 8.56 -6.02
C PRO A 124 7.69 7.53 -5.93
N LEU A 125 8.27 7.36 -4.74
CA LEU A 125 9.31 6.37 -4.48
C LEU A 125 8.65 5.00 -4.41
N HIS A 126 9.03 4.10 -5.31
CA HIS A 126 8.63 2.71 -5.31
C HIS A 126 9.84 1.81 -5.04
N ILE A 127 9.69 0.84 -4.14
CA ILE A 127 10.73 -0.16 -3.83
C ILE A 127 10.14 -1.55 -4.09
N HIS A 128 10.84 -2.34 -4.89
CA HIS A 128 10.43 -3.70 -5.21
C HIS A 128 10.60 -4.63 -4.01
N VAL A 129 9.82 -5.72 -4.00
CA VAL A 129 9.91 -6.87 -3.08
C VAL A 129 9.55 -6.58 -1.62
N SER A 130 10.05 -5.49 -1.03
CA SER A 130 9.76 -5.11 0.35
C SER A 130 8.77 -3.95 0.41
N HIS A 131 7.77 -4.06 1.28
CA HIS A 131 6.89 -2.95 1.61
C HIS A 131 7.60 -2.02 2.60
N MET A 132 7.31 -0.72 2.48
CA MET A 132 7.71 0.34 3.41
C MET A 132 6.61 0.52 4.46
N TYR A 133 6.97 0.49 5.73
CA TYR A 133 6.09 0.94 6.80
C TYR A 133 6.19 2.47 6.93
N VAL A 134 5.09 3.19 6.80
CA VAL A 134 5.04 4.65 6.94
C VAL A 134 5.02 4.99 8.42
N ALA A 135 6.16 5.42 8.96
CA ALA A 135 6.28 5.75 10.38
C ALA A 135 5.73 7.15 10.66
N ASP A 136 6.19 8.15 9.90
CA ASP A 136 5.76 9.53 10.07
C ASP A 136 5.98 10.39 8.81
N VAL A 137 5.37 11.57 8.80
CA VAL A 137 5.71 12.68 7.90
C VAL A 137 6.49 13.70 8.72
N ASP A 138 7.73 13.97 8.32
CA ASP A 138 8.62 14.82 9.10
C ASP A 138 8.31 16.30 8.82
N SER A 139 7.45 16.90 9.64
CA SER A 139 7.24 18.35 9.70
C SER A 139 7.49 18.87 11.11
N PRO A 140 8.12 20.06 11.27
CA PRO A 140 8.19 20.73 12.57
C PRO A 140 6.81 21.19 13.08
N ASP A 141 5.79 21.23 12.22
CA ASP A 141 4.41 21.58 12.55
C ASP A 141 3.50 20.35 12.41
N ALA A 142 2.83 19.98 13.51
CA ALA A 142 1.95 18.82 13.54
C ALA A 142 0.70 19.00 12.66
N ASP A 143 0.17 20.22 12.56
CA ASP A 143 -1.02 20.50 11.73
C ASP A 143 -0.66 20.41 10.25
N GLU A 144 0.56 20.84 9.89
CA GLU A 144 1.09 20.67 8.54
C GLU A 144 1.30 19.18 8.20
N ALA A 145 1.87 18.39 9.11
CA ALA A 145 2.02 16.94 8.91
C ALA A 145 0.67 16.26 8.65
N GLU A 146 -0.37 16.59 9.42
CA GLU A 146 -1.73 16.06 9.24
C GLU A 146 -2.34 16.49 7.90
N MET A 147 -2.15 17.75 7.51
CA MET A 147 -2.59 18.25 6.21
C MET A 147 -1.91 17.48 5.07
N LEU A 148 -0.59 17.30 5.13
CA LEU A 148 0.18 16.57 4.14
C LEU A 148 -0.22 15.10 4.03
N LEU A 149 -0.46 14.42 5.16
CA LEU A 149 -0.99 13.05 5.18
C LEU A 149 -2.35 12.97 4.46
N ARG A 150 -3.25 13.93 4.71
CA ARG A 150 -4.57 14.00 4.07
C ARG A 150 -4.48 14.26 2.57
N GLU A 151 -3.66 15.23 2.15
CA GLU A 151 -3.52 15.59 0.73
C GLU A 151 -2.88 14.47 -0.09
N THR A 152 -1.98 13.70 0.52
CA THR A 152 -1.24 12.63 -0.17
C THR A 152 -1.92 11.26 -0.06
N GLY A 153 -2.91 11.12 0.82
CA GLY A 153 -3.54 9.83 1.14
C GLY A 153 -2.61 8.86 1.88
N LEU A 154 -1.49 9.35 2.42
CA LEU A 154 -0.63 8.58 3.29
C LEU A 154 -1.29 8.40 4.66
N ILE A 155 -1.06 7.23 5.26
CA ILE A 155 -1.62 6.86 6.55
C ILE A 155 -0.46 6.40 7.44
N ARG A 156 -0.28 7.01 8.61
CA ARG A 156 0.70 6.54 9.60
C ARG A 156 0.39 5.10 10.01
N GLY A 157 1.41 4.27 10.09
CA GLY A 157 1.29 2.85 10.38
C GLY A 157 0.72 1.98 9.26
N SER A 158 0.59 2.54 8.06
CA SER A 158 0.27 1.77 6.86
C SER A 158 1.53 1.20 6.21
N TRP A 159 1.35 0.08 5.52
CA TRP A 159 2.38 -0.49 4.67
C TRP A 159 2.12 -0.10 3.21
N ARG A 160 3.15 0.37 2.52
CA ARG A 160 3.08 0.88 1.15
C ARG A 160 4.25 0.34 0.33
N ASP A 161 4.02 -0.03 -0.91
CA ASP A 161 5.10 -0.27 -1.87
C ASP A 161 5.56 1.01 -2.57
N THR A 162 4.74 2.06 -2.50
CA THR A 162 4.92 3.33 -3.19
C THR A 162 4.44 4.48 -2.32
N ILE A 163 5.29 5.48 -2.09
CA ILE A 163 4.98 6.69 -1.32
C ILE A 163 5.33 7.95 -2.13
N PRO A 164 4.54 9.03 -2.10
CA PRO A 164 4.99 10.31 -2.61
C PRO A 164 6.09 10.87 -1.71
N VAL A 165 7.17 11.39 -2.30
CA VAL A 165 8.18 12.17 -1.59
C VAL A 165 8.44 13.47 -2.32
N ALA A 166 8.52 14.58 -1.60
CA ALA A 166 8.80 15.91 -2.15
C ALA A 166 9.64 16.71 -1.14
N SER A 167 10.16 17.87 -1.52
CA SER A 167 10.89 18.73 -0.57
C SER A 167 10.02 19.19 0.61
N ALA A 168 8.72 19.38 0.36
CA ALA A 168 7.72 19.73 1.38
C ALA A 168 7.10 18.49 2.07
N LEU A 169 7.51 17.28 1.67
CA LEU A 169 6.97 16.03 2.20
C LEU A 169 8.12 15.03 2.43
N PRO A 170 8.98 15.24 3.44
CA PRO A 170 9.86 14.20 3.93
C PRO A 170 9.04 13.16 4.70
N VAL A 171 9.30 11.89 4.47
CA VAL A 171 8.56 10.77 5.08
C VAL A 171 9.55 9.83 5.73
N THR A 172 9.42 9.60 7.03
CA THR A 172 10.17 8.55 7.72
C THR A 172 9.50 7.20 7.43
N ILE A 173 10.27 6.27 6.87
CA ILE A 173 9.84 4.92 6.54
C ILE A 173 10.74 3.85 7.16
N TYR A 174 10.16 2.70 7.46
CA TYR A 174 10.91 1.51 7.86
C TYR A 174 10.85 0.45 6.76
N LEU A 175 12.00 -0.12 6.44
CA LEU A 175 12.16 -1.29 5.58
C LEU A 175 12.65 -2.46 6.41
N ASN A 176 12.01 -3.61 6.27
CA ASN A 176 12.47 -4.86 6.87
C ASN A 176 12.29 -6.00 5.85
N PRO A 177 13.32 -6.29 5.03
CA PRO A 177 13.26 -7.38 4.08
C PRO A 177 13.35 -8.71 4.84
N THR A 178 12.20 -9.35 5.04
CA THR A 178 12.12 -10.58 5.85
C THR A 178 12.20 -11.85 5.01
N GLN A 179 11.81 -11.82 3.74
CA GLN A 179 11.60 -13.06 2.97
C GLN A 179 12.71 -13.37 1.97
N PHE A 180 13.18 -12.36 1.25
CA PHE A 180 14.12 -12.54 0.14
C PHE A 180 15.38 -11.71 0.38
N ALA A 181 16.51 -12.23 -0.07
CA ALA A 181 17.77 -11.54 -0.22
C ALA A 181 18.02 -11.23 -1.71
N GLY A 182 19.07 -10.45 -2.00
CA GLY A 182 19.49 -10.15 -3.36
C GLY A 182 19.30 -8.69 -3.75
N ARG A 183 18.89 -8.44 -5.00
CA ARG A 183 18.87 -7.09 -5.58
C ARG A 183 17.44 -6.66 -5.88
N TYR A 184 17.00 -5.58 -5.24
CA TYR A 184 15.74 -4.93 -5.51
C TYR A 184 15.96 -3.66 -6.31
N VAL A 185 14.95 -3.26 -7.08
CA VAL A 185 14.95 -1.95 -7.71
C VAL A 185 14.18 -0.98 -6.82
N ALA A 186 14.77 0.18 -6.58
CA ALA A 186 14.08 1.35 -6.05
C ALA A 186 14.07 2.42 -7.15
N HIS A 187 12.92 3.03 -7.43
CA HIS A 187 12.80 4.01 -8.51
C HIS A 187 11.65 4.99 -8.31
N CYS A 188 11.70 6.09 -9.06
CA CYS A 188 10.55 6.96 -9.22
C CYS A 188 9.47 6.25 -10.04
N HIS A 189 8.22 6.30 -9.60
CA HIS A 189 7.10 5.71 -10.32
C HIS A 189 6.54 6.64 -11.41
N VAL A 190 7.18 7.79 -11.66
CA VAL A 190 7.06 8.51 -12.93
C VAL A 190 7.99 7.83 -13.92
N SER A 191 7.43 7.05 -14.86
CA SER A 191 8.20 6.21 -15.79
C SER A 191 9.28 7.00 -16.53
N GLN A 192 8.97 8.21 -16.98
CA GLN A 192 9.95 9.05 -17.67
C GLN A 192 11.14 9.44 -16.79
N HIS A 193 10.96 9.59 -15.48
CA HIS A 193 12.05 9.87 -14.55
C HIS A 193 12.89 8.61 -14.32
N ALA A 194 12.25 7.44 -14.13
CA ALA A 194 12.95 6.16 -13.97
C ALA A 194 13.78 5.80 -15.22
N ASP A 195 13.20 5.92 -16.42
CA ASP A 195 13.85 5.63 -17.69
C ASP A 195 15.07 6.53 -17.96
N ARG A 196 15.03 7.77 -17.45
CA ARG A 196 16.15 8.72 -17.52
C ARG A 196 17.20 8.52 -16.43
N GLY A 197 16.97 7.58 -15.52
CA GLY A 197 17.95 7.11 -14.55
C GLY A 197 17.62 7.37 -13.08
N MET A 198 16.41 7.85 -12.74
CA MET A 198 15.96 7.99 -11.36
C MET A 198 15.52 6.63 -10.78
N GLN A 199 16.47 5.72 -10.74
CA GLN A 199 16.33 4.36 -10.24
C GLN A 199 17.69 3.88 -9.70
N GLY A 200 17.68 2.80 -8.93
CA GLY A 200 18.87 2.21 -8.38
C GLY A 200 18.60 0.88 -7.73
N ILE A 201 19.68 0.23 -7.29
CA ILE A 201 19.63 -1.09 -6.68
C ILE A 201 19.68 -0.95 -5.16
N VAL A 202 18.72 -1.55 -4.47
CA VAL A 202 18.83 -1.87 -3.05
C VAL A 202 19.40 -3.28 -2.95
N ARG A 203 20.53 -3.42 -2.26
CA ARG A 203 21.14 -4.73 -2.03
C ARG A 203 20.75 -5.24 -0.66
N VAL A 204 20.14 -6.42 -0.61
CA VAL A 204 19.80 -7.11 0.63
C VAL A 204 20.75 -8.28 0.80
N ASP A 205 21.63 -8.19 1.80
CA ASP A 205 22.52 -9.28 2.18
C ASP A 205 21.83 -10.18 3.22
N GLY A 206 21.98 -11.49 3.07
CA GLY A 206 21.32 -12.49 3.91
C GLY A 206 20.95 -13.74 3.11
N GLU A 207 20.19 -14.64 3.74
CA GLU A 207 19.61 -15.81 3.10
C GLU A 207 18.12 -15.59 2.88
N ASP A 208 17.59 -16.19 1.81
CA ASP A 208 16.14 -16.28 1.62
C ASP A 208 15.54 -17.13 2.75
N ILE A 209 14.36 -16.76 3.22
CA ILE A 209 13.57 -17.70 4.02
C ILE A 209 13.05 -18.77 3.06
N GLU A 210 13.39 -20.04 3.32
CA GLU A 210 12.64 -21.16 2.78
C GLU A 210 11.21 -21.07 3.29
N LEU A 211 10.34 -20.38 2.55
CA LEU A 211 8.91 -20.48 2.79
C LEU A 211 8.58 -21.96 2.61
N PRO A 212 7.96 -22.64 3.61
CA PRO A 212 7.44 -23.97 3.37
C PRO A 212 6.54 -23.80 2.15
N LEU A 213 6.85 -24.53 1.06
CA LEU A 213 5.99 -24.60 -0.10
C LEU A 213 4.59 -24.80 0.46
N ALA A 214 3.70 -23.83 0.23
CA ALA A 214 2.32 -23.97 0.67
C ALA A 214 1.89 -25.38 0.24
N PRO A 215 1.34 -26.21 1.14
CA PRO A 215 1.02 -27.58 0.79
C PRO A 215 0.27 -27.54 -0.54
N ALA A 216 0.75 -28.28 -1.54
CA ALA A 216 0.22 -28.25 -2.90
C ALA A 216 -1.30 -28.56 -2.95
N THR A 217 -1.84 -29.09 -1.85
CA THR A 217 -3.24 -29.04 -1.49
C THR A 217 -3.61 -27.65 -0.97
N ILE A 218 -4.06 -26.77 -1.88
CA ILE A 218 -5.14 -25.86 -1.52
C ILE A 218 -6.30 -26.78 -1.10
N GLU A 219 -6.45 -27.06 0.19
CA GLU A 219 -7.74 -27.54 0.67
C GLU A 219 -8.73 -26.47 0.27
N ARG A 220 -9.62 -26.81 -0.67
CA ARG A 220 -10.71 -25.92 -1.08
C ARG A 220 -11.40 -25.50 0.21
N GLY A 221 -11.25 -24.23 0.60
CA GLY A 221 -12.04 -23.66 1.66
C GLY A 221 -13.51 -23.90 1.31
N VAL A 222 -14.15 -24.80 2.05
CA VAL A 222 -15.58 -25.06 1.87
C VAL A 222 -16.28 -23.89 2.55
N CYS A 223 -16.95 -23.05 1.77
CA CYS A 223 -17.91 -22.11 2.29
C CYS A 223 -19.07 -22.91 2.89
N VAL A 224 -19.07 -23.08 4.21
CA VAL A 224 -20.22 -23.65 4.92
C VAL A 224 -21.20 -22.51 5.13
N ALA A 225 -22.31 -22.50 4.39
CA ALA A 225 -23.42 -21.63 4.74
C ALA A 225 -23.94 -22.08 6.11
N SER A 226 -23.82 -21.22 7.13
CA SER A 226 -24.47 -21.47 8.42
C SER A 226 -25.99 -21.37 8.21
N PRO A 227 -26.78 -22.43 8.47
CA PRO A 227 -28.23 -22.36 8.32
C PRO A 227 -28.92 -21.58 9.46
N THR A 228 -28.18 -21.15 10.47
CA THR A 228 -28.65 -20.29 11.56
C THR A 228 -27.70 -19.10 11.70
N GLY A 229 -28.25 -17.89 11.73
CA GLY A 229 -27.52 -16.62 11.82
C GLY A 229 -26.81 -16.38 13.16
N GLU A 230 -26.12 -17.38 13.68
CA GLU A 230 -25.20 -17.25 14.80
C GLU A 230 -23.77 -17.22 14.27
N SER A 231 -23.04 -16.16 14.64
CA SER A 231 -21.59 -16.09 14.42
C SER A 231 -20.93 -17.29 15.09
N PRO A 232 -20.02 -18.02 14.41
CA PRO A 232 -19.25 -19.05 15.06
C PRO A 232 -18.37 -18.39 16.13
N THR A 233 -18.63 -18.71 17.40
CA THR A 233 -17.68 -18.43 18.47
C THR A 233 -16.47 -19.34 18.22
N VAL A 234 -15.34 -18.75 17.83
CA VAL A 234 -14.07 -19.47 17.81
C VAL A 234 -13.65 -19.66 19.25
N ASP A 235 -13.84 -20.87 19.77
CA ASP A 235 -13.29 -21.26 21.07
C ASP A 235 -11.78 -21.44 20.87
N GLU A 236 -10.97 -20.66 21.59
CA GLU A 236 -9.51 -20.85 21.61
C GLU A 236 -9.19 -22.12 22.40
N GLY A 237 -9.25 -23.27 21.73
CA GLY A 237 -8.95 -24.54 22.36
C GLY A 237 -8.85 -25.70 21.39
N ASP A 238 -7.64 -26.26 21.32
CA ASP A 238 -7.29 -27.60 20.85
C ASP A 238 -7.21 -27.90 19.33
N ALA A 239 -5.96 -28.08 18.92
CA ALA A 239 -5.55 -28.78 17.72
C ALA A 239 -5.92 -30.28 17.81
N ALA A 240 -7.07 -30.68 17.26
CA ALA A 240 -7.32 -32.04 16.80
C ALA A 240 -8.49 -32.08 15.81
N GLY A 241 -8.19 -32.38 14.54
CA GLY A 241 -9.18 -32.42 13.46
C GLY A 241 -10.26 -33.48 13.66
N THR A 242 -11.51 -33.11 13.34
CA THR A 242 -12.60 -34.06 13.10
C THR A 242 -13.31 -33.71 11.79
N LEU A 243 -13.26 -34.66 10.84
CA LEU A 243 -13.85 -34.61 9.51
C LEU A 243 -15.38 -34.77 9.57
N VAL A 244 -16.13 -33.85 8.95
CA VAL A 244 -17.54 -34.06 8.60
C VAL A 244 -17.70 -33.99 7.08
N ARG A 245 -18.20 -35.09 6.48
CA ARG A 245 -18.52 -35.24 5.04
C ARG A 245 -19.95 -34.81 4.73
N SER A 246 -20.19 -34.03 3.67
CA SER A 246 -21.38 -34.11 2.75
C SER A 246 -21.36 -33.02 1.66
N PRO A 247 -22.19 -33.08 0.57
CA PRO A 247 -21.70 -32.89 -0.79
C PRO A 247 -22.26 -31.67 -1.55
N LEU A 248 -21.55 -31.33 -2.63
CA LEU A 248 -22.02 -30.72 -3.89
C LEU A 248 -22.85 -29.42 -3.83
N LEU A 249 -22.20 -28.27 -4.08
CA LEU A 249 -22.57 -27.39 -5.21
C LEU A 249 -21.48 -26.35 -5.49
N THR A 250 -21.19 -26.17 -6.78
CA THR A 250 -20.21 -25.22 -7.36
C THR A 250 -20.70 -23.78 -7.26
N ILE A 251 -19.82 -22.81 -6.95
CA ILE A 251 -19.67 -21.51 -7.64
C ILE A 251 -18.42 -20.77 -7.09
N LEU A 252 -17.74 -20.08 -8.01
CA LEU A 252 -16.42 -19.44 -7.96
C LEU A 252 -16.52 -18.00 -7.41
N CYS A 253 -15.60 -17.55 -6.56
CA CYS A 253 -15.38 -16.10 -6.34
C CYS A 253 -13.95 -15.75 -5.86
N CYS A 254 -13.43 -14.64 -6.39
CA CYS A 254 -12.06 -14.12 -6.25
C CYS A 254 -11.92 -13.09 -5.11
N PHE A 255 -10.69 -12.96 -4.59
CA PHE A 255 -10.22 -12.10 -3.47
C PHE A 255 -10.09 -10.61 -3.84
N VAL A 256 -10.48 -9.69 -2.94
CA VAL A 256 -10.14 -8.24 -2.98
C VAL A 256 -10.14 -7.64 -1.54
N THR A 257 -9.22 -6.71 -1.23
CA THR A 257 -9.15 -5.93 0.04
C THR A 257 -10.02 -4.68 -0.11
N LEU A 258 -10.40 -3.91 0.93
CA LEU A 258 -11.35 -2.79 0.74
C LEU A 258 -11.26 -1.72 1.85
N LEU A 259 -11.37 -0.44 1.48
CA LEU A 259 -11.41 0.73 2.37
C LEU A 259 -12.71 1.52 2.13
N MET A 260 -13.50 1.75 3.18
CA MET A 260 -14.75 2.53 3.09
C MET A 260 -14.47 4.05 3.09
N VAL A 261 -15.10 4.79 2.18
CA VAL A 261 -15.16 6.26 2.22
C VAL A 261 -16.62 6.70 2.21
N ASN A 262 -17.03 7.49 3.21
CA ASN A 262 -18.36 8.11 3.25
C ASN A 262 -18.38 9.34 2.34
N VAL A 263 -19.34 9.38 1.41
CA VAL A 263 -19.62 10.55 0.58
C VAL A 263 -20.88 11.22 1.13
N SER A 264 -20.79 12.49 1.50
CA SER A 264 -21.94 13.34 1.81
C SER A 264 -22.51 13.90 0.52
N ALA A 265 -23.84 13.82 0.37
CA ALA A 265 -24.57 14.43 -0.75
C ALA A 265 -24.41 15.96 -0.77
N ALA A 266 -24.40 16.51 -1.98
CA ALA A 266 -24.61 17.92 -2.27
C ALA A 266 -26.01 18.12 -2.86
#